data_AF-A0A3M1JWQ7-F1
#
_entry.id   AF-A0A3M1JWQ7-F1
#
_cell.length_a   1.000
_cell.length_b   1.000
_cell.length_c   1.000
_cell.angle_alpha   90.00
_cell.angle_beta   90.00
_cell.angle_gamma   90.00
#
_symmetry.space_group_name_H-M   'P 1'
#
loop_
_entity.id
_entity.type
_entity.pdbx_description
1 polymer ?
#
loop_
_entity_poly.entity_id
_entity_poly.type
_entity_poly.pdbx_seq_one_letter_code
_entity_poly.pdbx_strand_id
1 'polypeptide(L)'
;MEDVINQWVNEELLYQAALQENLDQDQTLARMVEDYRRKLLGKTFLESKIHHIQPVTAQEIKDYYTANRSMFVRNTDEARIYHFILPTIQEAKNVFRLLSAPSSGEERRELFTKYHVDAVTVRKGFLLPELDDVIFHSRSRAKILGPIQSFSGYHVVEILDRYPKGSPKTLNQVYDEIYQRLITERQNLSALKLIDSLRINSHIEVLMENEPHE
;
A
#
# COMPACT_ATOMS: atom_id res chain seq x y z
N MET A 1 17.54 -8.12 17.84
CA MET A 1 18.69 -7.18 17.98
C MET A 1 19.98 -7.94 17.73
N GLU A 2 20.14 -9.12 18.34
CA GLU A 2 21.22 -10.07 18.05
C GLU A 2 21.30 -10.47 16.56
N ASP A 3 20.15 -10.71 15.90
CA ASP A 3 20.12 -11.03 14.46
C ASP A 3 20.64 -9.91 13.55
N VAL A 4 20.38 -8.65 13.91
CA VAL A 4 20.85 -7.47 13.14
C VAL A 4 22.35 -7.30 13.30
N ILE A 5 22.86 -7.54 14.51
CA ILE A 5 24.30 -7.49 14.81
C ILE A 5 25.02 -8.61 14.05
N ASN A 6 24.49 -9.83 14.09
CA ASN A 6 25.06 -10.98 13.37
C ASN A 6 25.05 -10.75 11.85
N GLN A 7 23.99 -10.16 11.30
CA GLN A 7 23.95 -9.79 9.89
C GLN A 7 25.06 -8.78 9.54
N TRP A 8 25.21 -7.72 10.33
CA TRP A 8 26.25 -6.71 10.10
C TRP A 8 27.66 -7.29 10.20
N VAL A 9 27.91 -8.17 11.17
CA VAL A 9 29.19 -8.89 11.30
C VAL A 9 29.47 -9.75 10.07
N ASN A 10 28.47 -10.48 9.58
CA ASN A 10 28.63 -11.31 8.38
C ASN A 10 28.90 -10.46 7.13
N GLU A 11 28.21 -9.33 6.96
CA GLU A 11 28.43 -8.38 5.86
C GLU A 11 29.87 -7.83 5.89
N GLU A 12 30.37 -7.44 7.06
CA GLU A 12 31.74 -6.93 7.22
C GLU A 12 32.80 -8.02 6.94
N LEU A 13 32.59 -9.25 7.42
CA LEU A 13 33.51 -10.37 7.14
C LEU A 13 33.63 -10.65 5.64
N LEU A 14 32.49 -10.63 4.92
CA LEU A 14 32.48 -10.80 3.47
C LEU A 14 33.17 -9.63 2.74
N TYR A 15 32.95 -8.40 3.20
CA TYR A 15 33.63 -7.22 2.67
C TYR A 15 35.16 -7.33 2.83
N GLN A 16 35.64 -7.68 4.02
CA GLN A 16 37.08 -7.85 4.29
C GLN A 16 37.68 -8.97 3.43
N ALA A 17 36.97 -10.09 3.25
CA ALA A 17 37.41 -11.16 2.36
C ALA A 17 37.48 -10.70 0.89
N ALA A 18 36.51 -9.91 0.43
CA ALA A 18 36.51 -9.34 -0.91
C ALA A 18 37.70 -8.40 -1.15
N LEU A 19 38.14 -7.63 -0.14
CA LEU A 19 39.34 -6.80 -0.22
C LEU A 19 40.63 -7.65 -0.33
N GLN A 20 40.70 -8.78 0.37
CA GLN A 20 41.86 -9.69 0.28
C GLN A 20 42.01 -10.29 -1.13
N GLU A 21 40.88 -10.51 -1.80
CA GLU A 21 40.81 -10.98 -3.19
C GLU A 21 40.95 -9.84 -4.22
N ASN A 22 41.23 -8.60 -3.78
CA ASN A 22 41.36 -7.38 -4.60
C ASN A 22 40.13 -7.10 -5.48
N LEU A 23 38.93 -7.52 -5.06
CA LEU A 23 37.71 -7.29 -5.84
C LEU A 23 37.36 -5.80 -5.94
N ASP A 24 37.84 -4.97 -5.02
CA ASP A 24 37.73 -3.51 -5.06
C ASP A 24 38.51 -2.85 -6.20
N GLN A 25 39.48 -3.56 -6.79
CA GLN A 25 40.25 -3.11 -7.96
C GLN A 25 39.64 -3.60 -9.28
N ASP A 26 38.59 -4.42 -9.23
CA ASP A 26 37.91 -4.92 -10.42
C ASP A 26 37.26 -3.77 -11.20
N GLN A 27 37.59 -3.67 -12.49
CA GLN A 27 37.08 -2.59 -13.33
C GLN A 27 35.56 -2.68 -13.56
N THR A 28 34.98 -3.88 -13.49
CA THR A 28 33.53 -4.06 -13.61
C THR A 28 32.85 -3.54 -12.36
N LEU A 29 33.36 -3.86 -11.17
CA LEU A 29 32.85 -3.33 -9.90
C LEU A 29 32.99 -1.80 -9.87
N ALA A 30 34.14 -1.25 -10.26
CA ALA A 30 34.34 0.19 -10.31
C ALA A 30 33.32 0.90 -11.23
N ARG A 31 33.00 0.31 -12.40
CA ARG A 31 31.94 0.81 -13.30
C ARG A 31 30.56 0.73 -12.66
N MET A 32 30.23 -0.37 -11.99
CA MET A 32 28.95 -0.54 -11.29
C MET A 32 28.77 0.50 -10.18
N VAL A 33 29.82 0.77 -9.39
CA VAL A 33 29.82 1.79 -8.33
C VAL A 33 29.59 3.18 -8.94
N GLU A 34 30.30 3.52 -10.02
CA GLU A 34 30.13 4.83 -10.67
C GLU A 34 28.73 4.97 -11.31
N ASP A 35 28.20 3.92 -11.93
CA ASP A 35 26.83 3.89 -12.45
C ASP A 35 25.80 4.10 -11.35
N TYR A 36 25.96 3.43 -10.21
CA TYR A 36 25.09 3.62 -9.06
C TYR A 36 25.18 5.04 -8.51
N ARG A 37 26.40 5.58 -8.38
CA ARG A 37 26.63 6.97 -7.95
C ARG A 37 25.94 7.97 -8.86
N ARG A 38 26.06 7.82 -10.19
CA ARG A 38 25.40 8.67 -11.18
C ARG A 38 23.87 8.63 -11.05
N LYS A 39 23.29 7.43 -10.95
CA LYS A 39 21.85 7.24 -10.77
C LYS A 39 21.36 7.85 -9.46
N LEU A 40 22.08 7.64 -8.37
CA LEU A 40 21.74 8.18 -7.06
C LEU A 40 21.78 9.71 -7.07
N LEU A 41 22.83 10.32 -7.63
CA LEU A 41 22.92 11.78 -7.76
C LEU A 41 21.78 12.36 -8.60
N GLY A 42 21.45 11.75 -9.74
CA GLY A 42 20.33 12.17 -10.57
C GLY A 42 18.99 12.09 -9.84
N LYS A 43 18.75 10.98 -9.12
CA LYS A 43 17.55 10.80 -8.29
C LYS A 43 17.46 11.85 -7.17
N THR A 44 18.53 12.02 -6.39
CA THR A 44 18.58 12.99 -5.29
C THR A 44 18.38 14.41 -5.80
N PHE A 45 18.98 14.76 -6.95
CA PHE A 45 18.75 16.06 -7.57
C PHE A 45 17.28 16.25 -7.96
N LEU A 46 16.69 15.27 -8.63
CA LEU A 46 15.29 15.31 -9.04
C LEU A 46 14.35 15.48 -7.84
N GLU A 47 14.53 14.66 -6.79
CA GLU A 47 13.76 14.74 -5.55
C GLU A 47 13.91 16.13 -4.91
N SER A 48 15.15 16.65 -4.81
CA SER A 48 15.42 17.99 -4.24
C SER A 48 14.69 19.13 -4.94
N LYS A 49 14.35 18.99 -6.23
CA LYS A 49 13.63 20.01 -7.01
C LYS A 49 12.11 19.85 -6.99
N ILE A 50 11.60 18.67 -6.61
CA ILE A 50 10.18 18.31 -6.67
C ILE A 50 9.49 18.42 -5.30
N HIS A 51 10.22 18.61 -4.20
CA HIS A 51 9.65 18.69 -2.84
C HIS A 51 8.67 19.83 -2.57
N HIS A 52 8.62 20.89 -3.40
CA HIS A 52 7.75 22.05 -3.20
C HIS A 52 6.47 22.04 -4.04
N ILE A 53 5.99 20.85 -4.39
CA ILE A 53 4.73 20.76 -5.11
C ILE A 53 3.58 21.21 -4.23
N GLN A 54 2.81 22.15 -4.76
CA GLN A 54 1.58 22.63 -4.11
C GLN A 54 0.69 21.42 -3.75
N PRO A 55 0.05 21.41 -2.57
CA PRO A 55 -0.92 20.37 -2.23
C PRO A 55 -2.09 20.33 -3.21
N VAL A 56 -2.70 19.16 -3.36
CA VAL A 56 -3.95 19.02 -4.12
C VAL A 56 -5.10 19.56 -3.27
N THR A 57 -5.94 20.41 -3.86
CA THR A 57 -7.07 21.01 -3.18
C THR A 57 -8.30 20.10 -3.16
N ALA A 58 -9.20 20.30 -2.19
CA ALA A 58 -10.47 19.57 -2.12
C ALA A 58 -11.34 19.79 -3.38
N GLN A 59 -11.25 20.96 -4.00
CA GLN A 59 -11.98 21.29 -5.22
C GLN A 59 -11.47 20.46 -6.41
N GLU A 60 -10.16 20.35 -6.59
CA GLU A 60 -9.54 19.51 -7.63
C GLU A 60 -9.94 18.04 -7.49
N ILE A 61 -9.99 17.53 -6.25
CA ILE A 61 -10.42 16.15 -5.97
C ILE A 61 -11.88 15.93 -6.35
N LYS A 62 -12.75 16.90 -6.01
CA LYS A 62 -14.17 16.86 -6.37
C LYS A 62 -14.39 16.92 -7.88
N ASP A 63 -13.64 17.76 -8.57
CA ASP A 63 -13.70 17.91 -10.03
C ASP A 63 -13.22 16.64 -10.72
N TYR A 64 -12.10 16.07 -10.27
CA TYR A 64 -11.59 14.80 -10.76
C TYR A 64 -12.60 13.66 -10.56
N TYR A 65 -13.17 13.54 -9.38
CA TYR A 65 -14.19 12.53 -9.10
C TYR A 65 -15.40 12.68 -10.02
N THR A 66 -15.86 13.92 -10.25
CA THR A 66 -17.04 14.19 -11.08
C THR A 66 -16.78 13.88 -12.55
N ALA A 67 -15.60 14.24 -13.07
CA ALA A 67 -15.21 13.95 -14.44
C ALA A 67 -14.96 12.45 -14.69
N ASN A 68 -14.57 11.68 -13.66
CA ASN A 68 -14.14 10.30 -13.79
C ASN A 68 -15.02 9.30 -13.01
N ARG A 69 -16.30 9.62 -12.78
CA ARG A 69 -17.21 8.78 -11.96
C ARG A 69 -17.26 7.31 -12.36
N SER A 70 -17.16 7.01 -13.66
CA SER A 70 -17.16 5.65 -14.18
C SER A 70 -15.96 4.81 -13.71
N MET A 71 -14.84 5.44 -13.33
CA MET A 71 -13.67 4.75 -12.78
C MET A 71 -13.87 4.33 -11.32
N PHE A 72 -14.80 4.96 -10.60
CA PHE A 72 -15.05 4.72 -9.18
C PHE A 72 -16.19 3.75 -8.96
N VAL A 73 -16.16 2.63 -9.68
CA VAL A 73 -17.15 1.56 -9.58
C VAL A 73 -16.46 0.32 -9.01
N ARG A 74 -17.13 -0.39 -8.10
CA ARG A 74 -16.58 -1.62 -7.51
C ARG A 74 -16.56 -2.75 -8.52
N ASN A 75 -15.39 -3.35 -8.72
CA ASN A 75 -15.21 -4.47 -9.65
C ASN A 75 -15.53 -5.83 -9.02
N THR A 76 -15.59 -5.90 -7.69
CA THR A 76 -15.94 -7.07 -6.89
C THR A 76 -16.89 -6.66 -5.76
N ASP A 77 -17.54 -7.64 -5.13
CA ASP A 77 -18.29 -7.37 -3.90
C ASP A 77 -17.29 -6.94 -2.81
N GLU A 78 -17.63 -5.86 -2.09
CA GLU A 78 -16.87 -5.35 -0.96
C GLU A 78 -17.75 -5.30 0.30
N ALA A 79 -17.14 -5.39 1.47
CA ALA A 79 -17.82 -5.15 2.74
C ALA A 79 -16.95 -4.28 3.63
N ARG A 80 -17.56 -3.32 4.31
CA ARG A 80 -16.89 -2.58 5.39
C ARG A 80 -17.18 -3.29 6.70
N ILE A 81 -16.13 -3.68 7.41
CA ILE A 81 -16.24 -4.54 8.59
C ILE A 81 -15.36 -4.06 9.73
N TYR A 82 -15.71 -4.46 10.95
CA TYR A 82 -14.75 -4.63 12.05
C TYR A 82 -14.38 -6.11 12.14
N HIS A 83 -13.08 -6.41 12.29
CA HIS A 83 -12.57 -7.78 12.33
C HIS A 83 -11.73 -7.99 13.58
N PHE A 84 -12.13 -8.99 14.37
CA PHE A 84 -11.38 -9.46 15.53
C PHE A 84 -10.77 -10.82 15.20
N ILE A 85 -9.51 -11.03 15.59
CA ILE A 85 -8.81 -12.31 15.52
C ILE A 85 -8.34 -12.65 16.94
N LEU A 86 -8.85 -13.75 17.50
CA LEU A 86 -8.66 -14.12 18.90
C LEU A 86 -7.97 -15.48 19.02
N PRO A 87 -7.08 -15.68 20.03
CA PRO A 87 -6.36 -16.93 20.18
C PRO A 87 -7.25 -18.09 20.67
N THR A 88 -8.35 -17.80 21.37
CA THR A 88 -9.22 -18.82 21.97
C THR A 88 -10.69 -18.65 21.57
N ILE A 89 -11.40 -19.79 21.49
CA ILE A 89 -12.85 -19.80 21.24
C ILE A 89 -13.63 -19.05 22.33
N GLN A 90 -13.15 -19.08 23.57
CA GLN A 90 -13.82 -18.42 24.69
C GLN A 90 -13.77 -16.89 24.57
N GLU A 91 -12.62 -16.34 24.17
CA GLU A 91 -12.50 -14.91 23.87
C GLU A 91 -13.39 -14.50 22.70
N ALA A 92 -13.38 -15.27 21.62
CA ALA A 92 -14.23 -15.00 20.46
C ALA A 92 -15.73 -15.03 20.82
N LYS A 93 -16.17 -15.99 21.64
CA LYS A 93 -17.55 -16.04 22.15
C LYS A 93 -17.90 -14.81 23.00
N ASN A 94 -16.97 -14.35 23.84
CA ASN A 94 -17.17 -13.14 24.65
C ASN A 94 -17.30 -11.89 23.76
N VAL A 95 -16.40 -11.71 22.79
CA VAL A 95 -16.46 -10.64 21.78
C VAL A 95 -17.80 -10.66 21.04
N PHE A 96 -18.19 -11.82 20.50
CA PHE A 96 -19.46 -11.99 19.78
C PHE A 96 -20.67 -11.57 20.62
N ARG A 97 -20.72 -12.01 21.88
CA ARG A 97 -21.80 -11.67 22.81
C ARG A 97 -21.85 -10.16 23.08
N LEU A 98 -20.71 -9.53 23.34
CA LEU A 98 -20.61 -8.11 23.61
C LEU A 98 -21.05 -7.28 22.39
N LEU A 99 -20.58 -7.62 21.19
CA LEU A 99 -20.99 -6.93 19.96
C LEU A 99 -22.50 -7.07 19.69
N SER A 100 -23.09 -8.21 20.07
CA SER A 100 -24.52 -8.50 19.85
C SER A 100 -25.44 -7.83 20.86
N ALA A 101 -24.90 -7.28 21.95
CA ALA A 101 -25.69 -6.66 23.02
C ALA A 101 -26.07 -5.20 22.66
N PRO A 102 -27.32 -4.77 22.90
CA PRO A 102 -27.79 -3.42 22.52
C PRO A 102 -27.23 -2.27 23.37
N SER A 103 -26.61 -2.52 24.53
CA SER A 103 -26.26 -1.50 25.54
C SER A 103 -24.78 -1.42 25.91
N SER A 104 -23.87 -2.02 25.14
CA SER A 104 -22.46 -2.19 25.52
C SER A 104 -21.57 -0.98 25.20
N GLY A 105 -22.06 0.27 25.25
CA GLY A 105 -21.35 1.43 24.70
C GLY A 105 -19.91 1.63 25.22
N GLU A 106 -19.68 1.43 26.52
CA GLU A 106 -18.35 1.53 27.14
C GLU A 106 -17.51 0.27 26.93
N GLU A 107 -18.05 -0.90 27.26
CA GLU A 107 -17.41 -2.21 27.05
C GLU A 107 -16.99 -2.42 25.59
N ARG A 108 -17.79 -1.92 24.65
CA ARG A 108 -17.48 -1.95 23.21
C ARG A 108 -16.29 -1.05 22.90
N ARG A 109 -16.21 0.17 23.44
CA ARG A 109 -15.04 1.02 23.22
C ARG A 109 -13.78 0.37 23.78
N GLU A 110 -13.85 -0.20 24.98
CA GLU A 110 -12.74 -0.92 25.59
C GLU A 110 -12.30 -2.11 24.73
N LEU A 111 -13.24 -2.86 24.16
CA LEU A 111 -12.97 -3.98 23.26
C LEU A 111 -12.18 -3.53 22.02
N PHE A 112 -12.62 -2.44 21.39
CA PHE A 112 -12.00 -1.90 20.19
C PHE A 112 -10.60 -1.37 20.48
N THR A 113 -10.43 -0.68 21.60
CA THR A 113 -9.12 -0.20 22.06
C THR A 113 -8.19 -1.35 22.39
N LYS A 114 -8.66 -2.36 23.15
CA LYS A 114 -7.87 -3.53 23.57
C LYS A 114 -7.34 -4.33 22.39
N TYR A 115 -8.17 -4.51 21.36
CA TYR A 115 -7.83 -5.32 20.20
C TYR A 115 -7.38 -4.49 18.98
N HIS A 116 -7.24 -3.16 19.14
CA HIS A 116 -6.83 -2.23 18.08
C HIS A 116 -7.64 -2.40 16.78
N VAL A 117 -8.96 -2.50 16.90
CA VAL A 117 -9.85 -2.79 15.76
C VAL A 117 -10.38 -1.51 15.14
N ASP A 118 -10.00 -1.29 13.87
CA ASP A 118 -10.53 -0.24 13.02
C ASP A 118 -11.42 -0.81 11.91
N ALA A 119 -12.23 0.08 11.31
CA ALA A 119 -13.10 -0.31 10.21
C ALA A 119 -12.25 -0.50 8.94
N VAL A 120 -12.31 -1.69 8.36
CA VAL A 120 -11.59 -2.04 7.13
C VAL A 120 -12.56 -2.40 6.01
N THR A 121 -12.18 -2.15 4.76
CA THR A 121 -12.94 -2.62 3.60
C THR A 121 -12.28 -3.87 3.04
N VAL A 122 -13.01 -4.97 3.03
CA VAL A 122 -12.57 -6.27 2.49
C VAL A 122 -13.22 -6.54 1.14
N ARG A 123 -12.55 -7.33 0.31
CA ARG A 123 -12.98 -7.70 -1.05
C ARG A 123 -13.22 -9.19 -1.13
N LYS A 124 -14.31 -9.57 -1.78
CA LYS A 124 -14.61 -10.97 -2.09
C LYS A 124 -13.48 -11.61 -2.92
N GLY A 125 -13.05 -12.79 -2.55
CA GLY A 125 -11.94 -13.54 -3.14
C GLY A 125 -10.55 -13.19 -2.61
N PHE A 126 -10.44 -12.26 -1.65
CA PHE A 126 -9.16 -11.84 -1.05
C PHE A 126 -9.08 -12.14 0.46
N LEU A 127 -10.01 -12.95 0.97
CA LEU A 127 -10.05 -13.40 2.35
C LEU A 127 -9.75 -14.90 2.45
N LEU A 128 -9.57 -15.39 3.68
CA LEU A 128 -9.60 -16.83 3.96
C LEU A 128 -10.95 -17.40 3.48
N PRO A 129 -11.00 -18.58 2.85
CA PRO A 129 -12.24 -19.16 2.32
C PRO A 129 -13.39 -19.16 3.32
N GLU A 130 -13.10 -19.50 4.59
CA GLU A 130 -14.09 -19.54 5.67
C GLU A 130 -14.66 -18.16 6.02
N LEU A 131 -13.89 -17.09 5.83
CA LEU A 131 -14.33 -15.72 6.02
C LEU A 131 -15.05 -15.18 4.78
N ASP A 132 -14.50 -15.45 3.59
CA ASP A 132 -15.07 -14.99 2.32
C ASP A 132 -16.49 -15.51 2.13
N ASP A 133 -16.67 -16.82 2.36
CA ASP A 133 -17.96 -17.47 2.24
C ASP A 133 -18.97 -16.87 3.22
N VAL A 134 -18.62 -16.75 4.49
CA VAL A 134 -19.57 -16.28 5.52
C VAL A 134 -19.88 -14.79 5.39
N ILE A 135 -18.88 -13.97 5.06
CA ILE A 135 -19.07 -12.54 4.83
C ILE A 135 -19.89 -12.35 3.58
N PHE A 136 -19.53 -12.90 2.42
CA PHE A 136 -20.20 -12.60 1.15
C PHE A 136 -21.38 -13.53 0.80
N HIS A 137 -21.81 -14.40 1.72
CA HIS A 137 -23.00 -15.22 1.53
C HIS A 137 -24.27 -14.34 1.43
N SER A 138 -24.94 -14.37 0.27
CA SER A 138 -26.08 -13.51 -0.05
C SER A 138 -27.31 -13.68 0.87
N ARG A 139 -27.40 -14.79 1.60
CA ARG A 139 -28.50 -15.08 2.53
C ARG A 139 -28.25 -14.59 3.96
N SER A 140 -27.01 -14.22 4.31
CA SER A 140 -26.68 -13.77 5.67
C SER A 140 -27.03 -12.30 5.85
N ARG A 141 -28.16 -12.05 6.54
CA ARG A 141 -28.52 -10.70 7.06
C ARG A 141 -27.91 -10.42 8.44
N ALA A 142 -27.11 -11.34 8.97
CA ALA A 142 -26.50 -11.17 10.27
C ALA A 142 -25.50 -10.01 10.24
N LYS A 143 -25.64 -9.08 11.18
CA LYS A 143 -24.69 -7.98 11.36
C LYS A 143 -23.38 -8.46 11.95
N ILE A 144 -23.40 -9.50 12.78
CA ILE A 144 -22.22 -10.07 13.44
C ILE A 144 -22.10 -11.53 13.06
N LEU A 145 -20.89 -11.94 12.70
CA LEU A 145 -20.54 -13.28 12.25
C LEU A 145 -19.46 -13.85 13.17
N GLY A 146 -19.52 -15.16 13.38
CA GLY A 146 -18.55 -15.91 14.17
C GLY A 146 -19.10 -16.49 15.47
N PRO A 147 -18.22 -17.12 16.26
CA PRO A 147 -16.80 -17.35 16.00
C PRO A 147 -16.55 -18.26 14.77
N ILE A 148 -15.67 -17.84 13.85
CA ILE A 148 -15.22 -18.65 12.70
C ILE A 148 -13.80 -19.13 12.99
N GLN A 149 -13.54 -20.43 12.96
CA GLN A 149 -12.20 -20.99 13.19
C GLN A 149 -11.36 -20.94 11.90
N SER A 150 -10.10 -20.57 12.02
CA SER A 150 -9.07 -20.72 10.98
C SER A 150 -7.73 -21.15 11.58
N PHE A 151 -6.70 -21.31 10.75
CA PHE A 151 -5.33 -21.56 11.22
C PHE A 151 -4.76 -20.42 12.08
N SER A 152 -5.28 -19.19 11.90
CA SER A 152 -4.79 -17.99 12.60
C SER A 152 -5.53 -17.71 13.92
N GLY A 153 -6.52 -18.54 14.27
CA GLY A 153 -7.30 -18.43 15.50
C GLY A 153 -8.80 -18.38 15.22
N TYR A 154 -9.52 -17.59 16.02
CA TYR A 154 -10.97 -17.46 15.97
C TYR A 154 -11.38 -16.05 15.58
N HIS A 155 -12.22 -15.94 14.57
CA HIS A 155 -12.63 -14.67 14.01
C HIS A 155 -14.04 -14.27 14.43
N VAL A 156 -14.21 -12.99 14.76
CA VAL A 156 -15.53 -12.35 14.89
C VAL A 156 -15.56 -11.15 13.97
N VAL A 157 -16.61 -11.04 13.15
CA VAL A 157 -16.75 -9.97 12.16
C VAL A 157 -18.04 -9.22 12.40
N GLU A 158 -17.98 -7.90 12.51
CA GLU A 158 -19.17 -7.04 12.44
C GLU A 158 -19.22 -6.35 11.08
N ILE A 159 -20.31 -6.55 10.35
CA ILE A 159 -20.57 -5.94 9.06
C ILE A 159 -21.22 -4.58 9.28
N LEU A 160 -20.56 -3.55 8.77
CA LEU A 160 -21.05 -2.18 8.78
C LEU A 160 -21.85 -1.90 7.51
N ASP A 161 -21.26 -2.21 6.36
CA ASP A 161 -21.85 -2.01 5.05
C ASP A 161 -21.49 -3.13 4.09
N ARG A 162 -22.35 -3.36 3.11
CA ARG A 162 -22.11 -4.26 1.99
C ARG A 162 -22.24 -3.48 0.69
N TYR A 163 -21.31 -3.71 -0.21
CA TYR A 163 -21.26 -3.02 -1.49
C TYR A 163 -21.18 -4.05 -2.62
N PRO A 164 -22.27 -4.28 -3.36
CA PRO A 164 -22.25 -5.22 -4.47
C PRO A 164 -21.33 -4.73 -5.58
N LYS A 165 -20.79 -5.67 -6.36
CA LYS A 165 -20.11 -5.38 -7.62
C LYS A 165 -21.00 -4.47 -8.49
N GLY A 166 -20.38 -3.47 -9.12
CA GLY A 166 -21.07 -2.46 -9.92
C GLY A 166 -21.61 -1.28 -9.11
N SER A 167 -21.59 -1.32 -7.78
CA SER A 167 -21.97 -0.16 -6.97
C SER A 167 -20.90 0.95 -7.05
N PRO A 168 -21.31 2.23 -7.06
CA PRO A 168 -20.38 3.35 -7.06
C PRO A 168 -19.70 3.52 -5.70
N LYS A 169 -18.43 3.89 -5.71
CA LYS A 169 -17.71 4.40 -4.53
C LYS A 169 -18.01 5.89 -4.39
N THR A 170 -18.25 6.35 -3.17
CA THR A 170 -18.46 7.79 -2.89
C THR A 170 -17.16 8.56 -2.91
N LEU A 171 -17.21 9.89 -3.07
CA LEU A 171 -16.03 10.76 -3.01
C LEU A 171 -15.17 10.48 -1.77
N ASN A 172 -15.79 10.36 -0.59
CA ASN A 172 -15.07 10.11 0.66
C ASN A 172 -14.32 8.77 0.65
N GLN A 173 -14.84 7.76 -0.04
CA GLN A 173 -14.21 6.43 -0.13
C GLN A 173 -12.98 6.41 -1.05
N VAL A 174 -12.86 7.38 -1.95
CA VAL A 174 -11.78 7.46 -2.95
C VAL A 174 -10.98 8.76 -2.83
N TYR A 175 -11.22 9.55 -1.79
CA TYR A 175 -10.61 10.87 -1.61
C TYR A 175 -9.08 10.77 -1.60
N ASP A 176 -8.53 9.89 -0.77
CA ASP A 176 -7.09 9.69 -0.64
C ASP A 176 -6.50 9.09 -1.92
N GLU A 177 -7.21 8.16 -2.58
CA GLU A 177 -6.79 7.60 -3.87
C GLU A 177 -6.65 8.70 -4.93
N ILE A 178 -7.64 9.59 -5.04
CA ILE A 178 -7.63 10.70 -5.98
C ILE A 178 -6.54 11.70 -5.60
N TYR A 179 -6.38 12.05 -4.32
CA TYR A 179 -5.31 12.92 -3.85
C TYR A 179 -3.94 12.38 -4.26
N GLN A 180 -3.67 11.09 -3.99
CA GLN A 180 -2.41 10.44 -4.33
C GLN A 180 -2.19 10.39 -5.84
N ARG A 181 -3.23 10.11 -6.62
CA ARG A 181 -3.12 10.14 -8.08
C ARG A 181 -2.74 11.53 -8.60
N LEU A 182 -3.43 12.57 -8.12
CA LEU A 182 -3.22 13.95 -8.58
C LEU A 182 -1.84 14.49 -8.15
N ILE A 183 -1.38 14.18 -6.94
CA ILE A 183 -0.06 14.62 -6.48
C ILE A 183 1.06 13.90 -7.27
N THR A 184 0.91 12.61 -7.54
CA THR A 184 1.85 11.85 -8.38
C THR A 184 1.87 12.36 -9.81
N GLU A 185 0.72 12.68 -10.40
CA GLU A 185 0.65 13.28 -11.74
C GLU A 185 1.39 14.63 -11.78
N ARG A 186 1.19 15.48 -10.77
CA ARG A 186 1.88 16.77 -10.65
C ARG A 186 3.40 16.59 -10.48
N GLN A 187 3.84 15.60 -9.70
CA GLN A 187 5.25 15.22 -9.56
C GLN A 187 5.86 14.80 -10.90
N ASN A 188 5.19 13.93 -11.64
CA ASN A 188 5.64 13.47 -12.95
C ASN A 188 5.74 14.63 -13.96
N LEU A 189 4.75 15.51 -14.01
CA LEU A 189 4.78 16.68 -14.89
C LEU A 189 5.91 17.64 -14.53
N SER A 190 6.20 17.81 -13.24
CA SER A 190 7.30 18.66 -12.76
C SER A 190 8.66 18.06 -13.11
N ALA A 191 8.80 16.73 -12.98
CA ALA A 191 9.99 16.00 -13.40
C ALA A 191 10.26 16.13 -14.91
N LEU A 192 9.23 15.96 -15.73
CA LEU A 192 9.33 16.10 -17.19
C LEU A 192 9.80 17.51 -17.57
N LYS A 193 9.18 18.56 -17.02
CA LYS A 193 9.58 19.95 -17.27
C LYS A 193 11.02 20.23 -16.88
N LEU A 194 11.46 19.70 -15.74
CA LEU A 194 12.85 19.84 -15.28
C LEU A 194 13.82 19.20 -16.28
N ILE A 195 13.55 17.96 -16.69
CA ILE A 195 14.38 17.23 -17.66
C ILE A 195 14.42 17.98 -19.00
N ASP A 196 13.28 18.45 -19.50
CA ASP A 196 13.21 19.20 -20.75
C ASP A 196 14.03 20.49 -20.67
N SER A 197 13.95 21.22 -19.55
CA SER A 197 14.76 22.43 -19.34
C SER A 197 16.26 22.12 -19.30
N LEU A 198 16.67 21.00 -18.72
CA LEU A 198 18.07 20.59 -18.68
C LEU A 198 18.57 20.23 -20.07
N ARG A 199 17.75 19.53 -20.87
CA ARG A 199 18.07 19.18 -22.26
C ARG A 199 18.27 20.42 -23.12
N ILE A 200 17.37 21.40 -23.04
CA ILE A 200 17.46 22.65 -23.82
C ILE A 200 18.74 23.42 -23.47
N ASN A 201 19.13 23.42 -22.19
CA ASN A 201 20.32 24.12 -21.71
C ASN A 201 21.62 23.31 -21.86
N SER A 202 21.58 22.17 -22.55
CA SER A 202 22.73 21.29 -22.75
C SER A 202 22.97 21.02 -24.24
N HIS A 203 24.23 21.00 -24.65
CA HIS A 203 24.61 20.51 -25.99
C HIS A 203 24.64 18.97 -25.94
N ILE A 204 23.58 18.32 -26.43
CA ILE A 204 23.49 16.86 -26.50
C ILE A 204 23.51 16.45 -27.97
N GLU A 205 24.54 15.73 -28.38
CA GLU A 205 24.60 15.01 -29.65
C GLU A 205 24.34 13.53 -29.40
N VAL A 206 23.29 12.98 -30.02
CA VAL A 206 23.01 11.54 -29.98
C VAL A 206 23.65 10.91 -31.20
N LEU A 207 24.78 10.25 -31.01
CA LEU A 207 25.40 9.44 -32.05
C LEU A 207 24.79 8.04 -31.98
N MET A 208 23.95 7.71 -32.95
CA MET A 208 23.52 6.32 -33.17
C MET A 208 24.59 5.65 -34.03
N GLU A 209 25.32 4.69 -33.47
CA GLU A 209 26.17 3.79 -34.25
C GLU A 209 25.26 2.95 -35.15
N ASN A 210 25.34 3.16 -36.46
CA ASN A 210 24.71 2.26 -37.42
C ASN A 210 25.48 0.93 -37.36
N GLU A 211 24.85 -0.11 -36.81
CA GLU A 211 25.38 -1.46 -36.97
C GLU A 211 25.48 -1.79 -38.46
N PRO A 212 26.63 -2.31 -38.94
CA PRO A 212 26.77 -2.70 -40.32
C PRO A 212 25.79 -3.86 -40.61
N HIS A 213 24.92 -3.65 -41.61
CA HIS A 213 24.16 -4.72 -42.22
C HIS A 213 25.14 -5.69 -42.87
N GLU A 214 25.27 -6.91 -42.32
CA GLU A 214 25.78 -8.08 -43.04
C GLU A 214 24.77 -8.58 -44.08
#